data_AF-A0A2J6RTC3-F1
#
_entry.id   AF-A0A2J6RTC3-F1
#
_cell.length_a   1.000
_cell.length_b   1.000
_cell.length_c   1.000
_cell.angle_alpha   90.00
_cell.angle_beta   90.00
_cell.angle_gamma   90.00
#
_symmetry.space_group_name_H-M   'P 1'
#
loop_
_entity.id
_entity.type
_entity.pdbx_description
1 polymer ?
#
loop_
_entity_poly.entity_id
_entity_poly.type
_entity_poly.pdbx_seq_one_letter_code
_entity_poly.pdbx_strand_id
1 'polypeptide(L)'
;MVYKTLGHPRNGTCCRCHFLVGSAVLGFPLFQSAILWIRCVRYAIATLERISGFELIEQTCETLVCDLGVDLVQVVFLARSKQCIDPRDKIYAILSLLSSSFSTRVIPDYLRPPEEIFKEIVLHHIGWIEQLGLLSLCRFSDPTSNLVLPSWVLDFSASSNLLCWPYCAASGKSKQESIYNPSFDSLQIYGQQICTIDKIFEAVPFDSKLPETLAICQSWEKAWKSATPQDGVVFDENLFLAVIFSGPLSQSSVHNVDMDVRQIGVFYRTSCEQDSFQPYSIKNGSKATQYGRTMSLYLQGCRFFVSSSGLVGLCPSWAAEGDIIIVALGCDMPLVLRPAGSNRYNLGGGCFVHGMMYGEALLGPLIPGSRYSWKMVAGHTRLMTEDSDGIATQLDPRAGPLPPGWSVFYGSKSGEPGPEIVDGEFQGQWFRHSETGKVTYFDPRLTSENLRKRGVDMQEFVLV
;
A
#
# COMPACT_ATOMS: atom_id res chain seq x y z
N MET A 1 -21.08 -9.47 11.39
CA MET A 1 -21.55 -8.95 10.09
C MET A 1 -22.06 -10.12 9.30
N VAL A 2 -23.33 -10.11 8.91
CA VAL A 2 -23.89 -11.12 7.99
C VAL A 2 -24.53 -10.33 6.88
N TYR A 3 -24.11 -10.54 5.65
CA TYR A 3 -24.80 -10.01 4.47
C TYR A 3 -25.75 -11.09 3.98
N LYS A 4 -27.04 -10.76 3.87
CA LYS A 4 -28.05 -11.66 3.31
C LYS A 4 -28.67 -10.99 2.10
N THR A 5 -28.36 -11.47 0.91
CA THR A 5 -29.10 -11.16 -0.31
C THR A 5 -30.45 -11.86 -0.24
N LEU A 6 -31.52 -11.12 0.01
CA LEU A 6 -32.89 -11.62 -0.14
C LEU A 6 -33.37 -11.33 -1.56
N GLY A 7 -33.40 -12.36 -2.40
CA GLY A 7 -34.26 -12.46 -3.57
C GLY A 7 -33.72 -11.92 -4.90
N HIS A 8 -33.82 -12.76 -5.93
CA HIS A 8 -33.64 -12.41 -7.34
C HIS A 8 -34.54 -11.24 -7.78
N PRO A 9 -34.01 -10.21 -8.47
CA PRO A 9 -34.84 -9.32 -9.27
C PRO A 9 -34.98 -9.88 -10.68
N ARG A 10 -36.18 -10.36 -11.02
CA ARG A 10 -36.65 -10.32 -12.40
C ARG A 10 -36.83 -8.84 -12.73
N ASN A 11 -36.11 -8.32 -13.73
CA ASN A 11 -36.12 -6.93 -14.24
C ASN A 11 -35.06 -5.99 -13.62
N GLY A 12 -33.82 -6.09 -14.14
CA GLY A 12 -32.97 -4.94 -14.49
C GLY A 12 -32.68 -3.84 -13.46
N THR A 13 -32.89 -4.08 -12.17
CA THR A 13 -32.67 -3.09 -11.11
C THR A 13 -31.52 -3.54 -10.21
N CYS A 14 -30.58 -2.62 -10.00
CA CYS A 14 -29.34 -2.77 -9.23
C CYS A 14 -29.58 -3.49 -7.89
N CYS A 15 -28.76 -4.50 -7.59
CA CYS A 15 -28.77 -5.24 -6.34
C CYS A 15 -28.63 -4.27 -5.15
N ARG A 16 -29.71 -4.07 -4.38
CA ARG A 16 -29.70 -3.21 -3.20
C ARG A 16 -29.09 -3.95 -2.00
N CYS A 17 -27.82 -3.69 -1.71
CA CYS A 17 -27.18 -4.16 -0.49
C CYS A 17 -27.77 -3.44 0.73
N HIS A 18 -28.03 -4.19 1.80
CA HIS A 18 -28.48 -3.67 3.09
C HIS A 18 -27.45 -4.01 4.16
N PHE A 19 -27.16 -3.06 5.05
CA PHE A 19 -26.21 -3.26 6.14
C PHE A 19 -26.95 -3.74 7.39
N LEU A 20 -26.47 -4.85 7.97
CA LEU A 20 -27.06 -5.47 9.17
C LEU A 20 -26.20 -5.15 10.40
N VAL A 21 -26.76 -4.36 11.32
CA VAL A 21 -26.17 -4.08 12.65
C VAL A 21 -27.11 -4.65 13.71
N GLY A 22 -26.78 -5.81 14.27
CA GLY A 22 -27.68 -6.54 15.17
C GLY A 22 -28.98 -6.92 14.45
N SER A 23 -30.13 -6.48 14.95
CA SER A 23 -31.44 -6.67 14.32
C SER A 23 -31.86 -5.54 13.36
N ALA A 24 -31.05 -4.49 13.22
CA ALA A 24 -31.38 -3.34 12.39
C ALA A 24 -30.84 -3.49 10.96
N VAL A 25 -31.69 -3.15 9.99
CA VAL A 25 -31.39 -3.11 8.56
C VAL A 25 -31.30 -1.64 8.15
N LEU A 26 -30.11 -1.17 7.79
CA LEU A 26 -29.91 0.18 7.28
C LEU A 26 -29.84 0.16 5.75
N GLY A 27 -30.62 1.03 5.11
CA GLY A 27 -30.49 1.30 3.69
C GLY A 27 -29.14 1.98 3.39
N PHE A 28 -28.49 1.55 2.32
CA PHE A 28 -27.12 1.97 1.99
C PHE A 28 -26.91 3.50 1.91
N PRO A 29 -27.82 4.31 1.31
CA PRO A 29 -27.66 5.77 1.30
C PRO A 29 -27.71 6.38 2.71
N LEU A 30 -28.56 5.82 3.59
CA LEU A 30 -28.69 6.29 4.97
C LEU A 30 -27.46 5.91 5.79
N PHE A 31 -26.88 4.73 5.54
CA PHE A 31 -25.61 4.31 6.13
C PHE A 31 -24.46 5.22 5.69
N GLN A 32 -24.30 5.48 4.38
CA GLN A 32 -23.28 6.40 3.88
C GLN A 32 -23.43 7.80 4.49
N SER A 33 -24.67 8.31 4.56
CA SER A 33 -24.98 9.59 5.20
C SER A 33 -24.68 9.59 6.69
N ALA A 34 -24.94 8.48 7.40
CA ALA A 34 -24.63 8.34 8.82
C ALA A 34 -23.11 8.30 9.07
N ILE A 35 -22.35 7.60 8.23
CA ILE A 35 -20.88 7.54 8.30
C ILE A 35 -20.27 8.94 8.03
N LEU A 36 -20.74 9.63 6.99
CA LEU A 36 -20.36 11.02 6.68
C LEU A 36 -20.73 11.99 7.82
N TRP A 37 -21.90 11.81 8.43
CA TRP A 37 -22.33 12.62 9.57
C TRP A 37 -21.45 12.37 10.81
N ILE A 38 -21.09 11.12 11.11
CA ILE A 38 -20.16 10.78 12.21
C ILE A 38 -18.82 11.51 12.01
N ARG A 39 -18.30 11.59 10.77
CA ARG A 39 -17.10 12.38 10.45
C ARG A 39 -17.30 13.87 10.77
N CYS A 40 -18.40 14.48 10.32
CA CYS A 40 -18.64 15.92 10.51
C CYS A 40 -18.79 16.32 11.98
N VAL A 41 -19.32 15.42 12.82
CA VAL A 41 -19.63 15.72 14.23
C VAL A 41 -18.49 15.29 15.17
N ARG A 42 -17.39 14.71 14.65
CA ARG A 42 -16.27 14.17 15.46
C ARG A 42 -15.64 15.16 16.43
N TYR A 43 -15.48 16.42 16.01
CA TYR A 43 -14.89 17.47 16.84
C TYR A 43 -15.86 18.01 17.91
N ALA A 44 -17.14 17.66 17.82
CA ALA A 44 -18.18 18.09 18.75
C ALA A 44 -18.52 17.02 19.81
N ILE A 45 -18.15 15.75 19.60
CA ILE A 45 -18.56 14.64 20.50
C ILE A 45 -17.36 13.75 20.86
N ALA A 46 -16.75 14.03 22.02
CA ALA A 46 -15.59 13.30 22.56
C ALA A 46 -15.86 11.80 22.86
N THR A 47 -17.13 11.37 22.91
CA THR A 47 -17.52 9.98 23.17
C THR A 47 -17.37 9.05 21.97
N LEU A 48 -17.23 9.59 20.75
CA LEU A 48 -17.11 8.80 19.53
C LEU A 48 -15.78 8.03 19.44
N GLU A 49 -14.70 8.59 20.00
CA GLU A 49 -13.37 7.93 20.10
C GLU A 49 -13.39 6.62 20.92
N ARG A 50 -14.46 6.37 21.69
CA ARG A 50 -14.62 5.17 22.51
C ARG A 50 -15.35 4.03 21.81
N ILE A 51 -15.80 4.22 20.56
CA ILE A 51 -16.45 3.17 19.78
C ILE A 51 -15.38 2.19 19.27
N SER A 52 -15.50 0.91 19.62
CA SER A 52 -14.65 -0.14 19.07
C SER A 52 -14.81 -0.19 17.54
N GLY A 53 -13.73 -0.01 16.79
CA GLY A 53 -13.76 0.07 15.33
C GLY A 53 -13.96 1.48 14.77
N PHE A 54 -13.82 2.53 15.59
CA PHE A 54 -13.86 3.93 15.12
C PHE A 54 -12.76 4.23 14.09
N GLU A 55 -11.55 3.69 14.23
CA GLU A 55 -10.49 3.79 13.22
C GLU A 55 -10.91 3.19 11.86
N LEU A 56 -11.66 2.09 11.87
CA LEU A 56 -12.23 1.48 10.66
C LEU A 56 -13.26 2.41 10.03
N ILE A 57 -14.09 3.06 10.85
CA ILE A 57 -15.06 4.07 10.39
C ILE A 57 -14.33 5.30 9.85
N GLU A 58 -13.25 5.76 10.47
CA GLU A 58 -12.45 6.90 10.03
C GLU A 58 -11.73 6.62 8.70
N GLN A 59 -11.07 5.47 8.57
CA GLN A 59 -10.47 5.02 7.31
C GLN A 59 -11.54 4.83 6.24
N THR A 60 -12.70 4.24 6.57
CA THR A 60 -13.82 4.10 5.63
C THR A 60 -14.42 5.46 5.26
N CYS A 61 -14.47 6.42 6.20
CA CYS A 61 -14.94 7.79 6.01
C CYS A 61 -14.03 8.60 5.09
N GLU A 62 -12.71 8.54 5.25
CA GLU A 62 -11.76 9.21 4.34
C GLU A 62 -11.91 8.70 2.91
N THR A 63 -12.42 7.48 2.75
CA THR A 63 -12.46 6.77 1.49
C THR A 63 -13.85 6.76 0.81
N LEU A 64 -14.94 6.98 1.56
CA LEU A 64 -16.32 7.03 1.06
C LEU A 64 -16.78 8.42 0.55
N VAL A 65 -15.94 9.45 0.66
CA VAL A 65 -16.31 10.86 0.35
C VAL A 65 -16.16 11.20 -1.14
N CYS A 66 -15.57 10.31 -1.93
CA CYS A 66 -15.44 10.52 -3.37
C CYS A 66 -16.54 9.73 -4.10
N ASP A 67 -17.33 10.41 -4.94
CA ASP A 67 -18.33 9.81 -5.87
C ASP A 67 -17.74 8.80 -6.89
N LEU A 68 -16.45 8.44 -6.75
CA LEU A 68 -15.69 7.51 -7.59
C LEU A 68 -15.52 6.11 -6.96
N GLY A 69 -15.98 5.89 -5.73
CA GLY A 69 -15.87 4.61 -5.00
C GLY A 69 -14.48 4.33 -4.41
N VAL A 70 -14.41 3.37 -3.49
CA VAL A 70 -13.18 3.04 -2.75
C VAL A 70 -12.29 2.10 -3.58
N ASP A 71 -10.97 2.30 -3.51
CA ASP A 71 -9.97 1.41 -4.09
C ASP A 71 -10.03 -0.01 -3.47
N LEU A 72 -9.96 -1.05 -4.32
CA LEU A 72 -10.12 -2.43 -3.90
C LEU A 72 -9.03 -2.87 -2.91
N VAL A 73 -7.79 -2.41 -3.08
CA VAL A 73 -6.67 -2.74 -2.18
C VAL A 73 -7.00 -2.27 -0.76
N GLN A 74 -7.52 -1.05 -0.64
CA GLN A 74 -7.92 -0.47 0.65
C GLN A 74 -9.09 -1.21 1.28
N VAL A 75 -10.20 -1.45 0.55
CA VAL A 75 -11.35 -2.16 1.15
C VAL A 75 -10.98 -3.57 1.58
N VAL A 76 -10.21 -4.28 0.75
CA VAL A 76 -9.77 -5.65 1.06
C VAL A 76 -8.90 -5.66 2.29
N PHE A 77 -7.96 -4.72 2.41
CA PHE A 77 -7.14 -4.58 3.62
C PHE A 77 -8.00 -4.39 4.88
N LEU A 78 -8.97 -3.48 4.84
CA LEU A 78 -9.87 -3.19 5.97
C LEU A 78 -10.80 -4.37 6.32
N ALA A 79 -11.29 -5.08 5.31
CA ALA A 79 -12.23 -6.19 5.47
C ALA A 79 -11.54 -7.52 5.83
N ARG A 80 -10.23 -7.67 5.59
CA ARG A 80 -9.50 -8.94 5.71
C ARG A 80 -9.61 -9.58 7.09
N SER A 81 -9.53 -8.79 8.16
CA SER A 81 -9.65 -9.29 9.55
C SER A 81 -11.04 -9.85 9.90
N LYS A 82 -12.06 -9.63 9.05
CA LYS A 82 -13.44 -10.04 9.33
C LYS A 82 -13.66 -11.47 8.87
N GLN A 83 -14.20 -12.31 9.75
CA GLN A 83 -14.48 -13.70 9.44
C GLN A 83 -15.71 -13.84 8.54
N CYS A 84 -15.64 -14.77 7.60
CA CYS A 84 -16.73 -15.13 6.67
C CYS A 84 -16.92 -16.65 6.73
N ILE A 85 -18.18 -17.11 6.68
CA ILE A 85 -18.48 -18.55 6.59
C ILE A 85 -18.07 -19.06 5.20
N ASP A 86 -18.42 -18.28 4.17
CA ASP A 86 -18.03 -18.54 2.80
C ASP A 86 -16.82 -17.65 2.43
N PRO A 87 -15.71 -18.21 1.91
CA PRO A 87 -14.55 -17.41 1.53
C PRO A 87 -14.87 -16.34 0.47
N ARG A 88 -15.88 -16.56 -0.39
CA ARG A 88 -16.27 -15.64 -1.47
C ARG A 88 -16.93 -14.36 -0.93
N ASP A 89 -17.51 -14.43 0.27
CA ASP A 89 -18.11 -13.26 0.92
C ASP A 89 -17.09 -12.16 1.21
N LYS A 90 -15.79 -12.48 1.26
CA LYS A 90 -14.72 -11.48 1.41
C LYS A 90 -14.70 -10.46 0.27
N ILE A 91 -15.18 -10.85 -0.91
CA ILE A 91 -15.38 -9.97 -2.05
C ILE A 91 -16.84 -9.54 -2.14
N TYR A 92 -17.78 -10.49 -2.12
CA TYR A 92 -19.19 -10.20 -2.37
C TYR A 92 -19.81 -9.26 -1.34
N ALA A 93 -19.36 -9.30 -0.09
CA ALA A 93 -19.84 -8.39 0.96
C ALA A 93 -19.40 -6.94 0.76
N ILE A 94 -18.27 -6.71 0.07
CA ILE A 94 -17.68 -5.38 -0.11
C ILE A 94 -17.95 -4.77 -1.48
N LEU A 95 -18.56 -5.51 -2.42
CA LEU A 95 -18.83 -5.02 -3.78
C LEU A 95 -19.56 -3.68 -3.81
N SER A 96 -20.50 -3.44 -2.89
CA SER A 96 -21.24 -2.19 -2.83
C SER A 96 -20.41 -0.99 -2.38
N LEU A 97 -19.22 -1.22 -1.80
CA LEU A 97 -18.29 -0.17 -1.37
C LEU A 97 -17.30 0.22 -2.49
N LEU A 98 -17.14 -0.66 -3.48
CA LEU A 98 -16.20 -0.47 -4.59
C LEU A 98 -16.81 0.45 -5.66
N SER A 99 -15.94 1.06 -6.46
CA SER A 99 -16.33 1.87 -7.60
C SER A 99 -17.30 1.13 -8.54
N SER A 100 -18.25 1.86 -9.12
CA SER A 100 -19.21 1.30 -10.09
C SER A 100 -18.50 0.68 -11.31
N SER A 101 -17.32 1.19 -11.66
CA SER A 101 -16.46 0.67 -12.72
C SER A 101 -15.96 -0.76 -12.45
N PHE A 102 -15.85 -1.14 -11.18
CA PHE A 102 -15.42 -2.47 -10.75
C PHE A 102 -16.60 -3.35 -10.30
N SER A 103 -17.47 -2.82 -9.43
CA SER A 103 -18.55 -3.58 -8.79
C SER A 103 -19.60 -4.12 -9.76
N THR A 104 -19.83 -3.44 -10.90
CA THR A 104 -20.77 -3.90 -11.93
C THR A 104 -20.28 -5.12 -12.73
N ARG A 105 -18.99 -5.45 -12.64
CA ARG A 105 -18.37 -6.55 -13.39
C ARG A 105 -18.31 -7.86 -12.62
N VAL A 106 -18.42 -7.78 -11.29
CA VAL A 106 -18.38 -8.95 -10.43
C VAL A 106 -19.80 -9.36 -10.09
N ILE A 107 -20.27 -10.46 -10.67
CA ILE A 107 -21.57 -11.05 -10.34
C ILE A 107 -21.34 -12.14 -9.28
N PRO A 108 -22.00 -12.06 -8.11
CA PRO A 108 -21.91 -13.11 -7.10
C PRO A 108 -22.35 -14.47 -7.64
N ASP A 109 -21.45 -15.44 -7.61
CA ASP A 109 -21.69 -16.82 -8.06
C ASP A 109 -21.13 -17.80 -7.03
N TYR A 110 -22.03 -18.42 -6.25
CA TYR A 110 -21.69 -19.38 -5.21
C TYR A 110 -21.58 -20.83 -5.73
N LEU A 111 -21.67 -21.05 -7.03
CA LEU A 111 -21.44 -22.36 -7.65
C LEU A 111 -19.98 -22.54 -8.09
N ARG A 112 -19.26 -21.44 -8.30
CA ARG A 112 -17.85 -21.46 -8.71
C ARG A 112 -16.90 -21.60 -7.51
N PRO A 113 -15.76 -22.29 -7.68
CA PRO A 113 -14.77 -22.42 -6.62
C PRO A 113 -14.15 -21.04 -6.29
N PRO A 114 -13.81 -20.78 -5.01
CA PRO A 114 -13.20 -19.51 -4.58
C PRO A 114 -11.92 -19.16 -5.36
N GLU A 115 -11.12 -20.16 -5.72
CA GLU A 115 -9.84 -19.99 -6.41
C GLU A 115 -10.01 -19.33 -7.78
N GLU A 116 -11.01 -19.75 -8.54
CA GLU A 116 -11.33 -19.14 -9.83
C GLU A 116 -11.80 -17.69 -9.67
N ILE A 117 -12.65 -17.44 -8.68
CA ILE A 117 -13.19 -16.10 -8.40
C ILE A 117 -12.06 -15.16 -7.99
N PHE A 118 -11.19 -15.58 -7.07
CA PHE A 118 -10.09 -14.76 -6.58
C PHE A 118 -9.09 -14.42 -7.69
N LYS A 119 -8.74 -15.41 -8.52
CA LYS A 119 -7.90 -15.19 -9.70
C LYS A 119 -8.54 -14.21 -10.69
N GLU A 120 -9.82 -14.40 -10.97
CA GLU A 120 -10.58 -13.52 -11.84
C GLU A 120 -10.58 -12.08 -11.31
N ILE A 121 -10.78 -11.86 -10.02
CA ILE A 121 -10.75 -10.53 -9.39
C ILE A 121 -9.39 -9.85 -9.56
N VAL A 122 -8.29 -10.58 -9.33
CA VAL A 122 -6.94 -10.05 -9.52
C VAL A 122 -6.70 -9.67 -10.99
N LEU A 123 -7.05 -10.54 -11.94
CA LEU A 123 -6.90 -10.25 -13.37
C LEU A 123 -7.77 -9.07 -13.82
N HIS A 124 -8.99 -8.95 -13.29
CA HIS A 124 -9.84 -7.79 -13.55
C HIS A 124 -9.23 -6.50 -13.01
N HIS A 125 -8.67 -6.51 -11.79
CA HIS A 125 -7.98 -5.35 -11.26
C HIS A 125 -6.81 -4.92 -12.18
N ILE A 126 -5.97 -5.86 -12.58
CA ILE A 126 -4.82 -5.61 -13.47
C ILE A 126 -5.27 -5.07 -14.84
N GLY A 127 -6.33 -5.64 -15.42
CA GLY A 127 -6.84 -5.24 -16.74
C GLY A 127 -7.58 -3.90 -16.76
N TRP A 128 -8.35 -3.58 -15.71
CA TRP A 128 -9.23 -2.41 -15.67
C TRP A 128 -8.65 -1.21 -14.92
N ILE A 129 -8.01 -1.45 -13.77
CA ILE A 129 -7.34 -0.40 -12.98
C ILE A 129 -5.95 -0.12 -13.55
N GLU A 130 -5.39 -1.06 -14.33
CA GLU A 130 -4.07 -0.95 -14.94
C GLU A 130 -2.94 -0.81 -13.91
N GLN A 131 -3.13 -1.44 -12.74
CA GLN A 131 -2.20 -1.44 -11.61
C GLN A 131 -2.04 -2.84 -11.00
N LEU A 132 -0.90 -3.06 -10.35
CA LEU A 132 -0.49 -4.26 -9.63
C LEU A 132 -0.58 -4.09 -8.10
N GLY A 133 -1.27 -3.07 -7.59
CA GLY A 133 -1.36 -2.79 -6.15
C GLY A 133 -1.79 -3.99 -5.29
N LEU A 134 -2.70 -4.84 -5.78
CA LEU A 134 -3.12 -6.06 -5.08
C LEU A 134 -1.98 -7.06 -4.84
N LEU A 135 -0.94 -7.09 -5.67
CA LEU A 135 0.19 -8.01 -5.51
C LEU A 135 0.95 -7.74 -4.22
N SER A 136 0.93 -6.51 -3.71
CA SER A 136 1.53 -6.17 -2.41
C SER A 136 0.85 -6.87 -1.23
N LEU A 137 -0.39 -7.33 -1.40
CA LEU A 137 -1.16 -8.05 -0.39
C LEU A 137 -0.98 -9.57 -0.44
N CYS A 138 -0.31 -10.09 -1.48
CA CYS A 138 -0.04 -11.51 -1.64
C CYS A 138 1.01 -12.03 -0.65
N ARG A 139 1.21 -13.34 -0.62
CA ARG A 139 2.16 -14.04 0.26
C ARG A 139 2.50 -15.41 -0.32
N PHE A 140 3.59 -16.02 0.15
CA PHE A 140 3.98 -17.36 -0.30
C PHE A 140 2.93 -18.42 0.04
N SER A 141 2.31 -18.32 1.22
CA SER A 141 1.23 -19.20 1.67
C SER A 141 0.55 -18.60 2.89
N ASP A 142 -0.77 -18.71 3.02
CA ASP A 142 -1.47 -18.39 4.27
C ASP A 142 -1.70 -19.67 5.10
N PRO A 143 -1.22 -19.77 6.35
CA PRO A 143 -1.47 -20.94 7.20
C PRO A 143 -2.96 -21.08 7.60
N THR A 144 -3.76 -20.03 7.45
CA THR A 144 -5.20 -20.02 7.76
C THR A 144 -6.08 -20.44 6.59
N SER A 145 -5.48 -20.70 5.42
CA SER A 145 -6.21 -21.06 4.20
C SER A 145 -5.77 -22.43 3.69
N ASN A 146 -6.74 -23.17 3.17
CA ASN A 146 -6.50 -24.46 2.49
C ASN A 146 -6.60 -24.32 0.96
N LEU A 147 -6.74 -23.10 0.43
CA LEU A 147 -6.85 -22.87 -1.00
C LEU A 147 -5.49 -23.06 -1.68
N VAL A 148 -5.49 -23.66 -2.87
CA VAL A 148 -4.28 -23.80 -3.69
C VAL A 148 -4.34 -22.74 -4.79
N LEU A 149 -3.56 -21.68 -4.59
CA LEU A 149 -3.54 -20.50 -5.45
C LEU A 149 -2.12 -20.29 -6.00
N PRO A 150 -1.95 -19.83 -7.24
CA PRO A 150 -0.70 -19.24 -7.67
C PRO A 150 -0.31 -18.09 -6.73
N SER A 151 0.98 -17.89 -6.47
CA SER A 151 1.44 -16.91 -5.47
C SER A 151 1.05 -15.46 -5.81
N TRP A 152 0.78 -15.17 -7.08
CA TRP A 152 0.31 -13.86 -7.56
C TRP A 152 -1.20 -13.64 -7.40
N VAL A 153 -1.96 -14.66 -7.00
CA VAL A 153 -3.38 -14.54 -6.70
C VAL A 153 -3.55 -14.23 -5.21
N LEU A 154 -4.19 -13.11 -4.92
CA LEU A 154 -4.52 -12.75 -3.55
C LEU A 154 -5.53 -13.72 -2.96
N ASP A 155 -5.16 -14.39 -1.87
CA ASP A 155 -6.11 -15.11 -1.04
C ASP A 155 -6.93 -14.10 -0.22
N PHE A 156 -8.19 -13.88 -0.63
CA PHE A 156 -9.11 -13.01 0.09
C PHE A 156 -9.70 -13.66 1.34
N SER A 157 -9.69 -14.99 1.43
CA SER A 157 -10.23 -15.75 2.56
C SER A 157 -9.34 -15.66 3.80
N ALA A 158 -8.04 -15.59 3.56
CA ALA A 158 -7.01 -15.46 4.57
C ALA A 158 -7.29 -14.31 5.55
N SER A 159 -7.25 -14.63 6.85
CA SER A 159 -7.64 -13.70 7.92
C SER A 159 -6.46 -13.03 8.63
N SER A 160 -5.24 -13.46 8.32
CA SER A 160 -4.04 -12.95 8.96
C SER A 160 -3.68 -11.54 8.47
N ASN A 161 -3.14 -10.74 9.37
CA ASN A 161 -2.74 -9.36 9.11
C ASN A 161 -1.70 -9.30 7.98
N LEU A 162 -1.81 -8.26 7.15
CA LEU A 162 -0.87 -7.98 6.08
C LEU A 162 -0.07 -6.73 6.44
N LEU A 163 1.13 -6.66 5.87
CA LEU A 163 1.88 -5.42 5.84
C LEU A 163 1.23 -4.53 4.79
N CYS A 164 0.61 -3.45 5.24
CA CYS A 164 0.11 -2.41 4.36
C CYS A 164 0.65 -1.08 4.86
N TRP A 165 1.36 -0.43 3.97
CA TRP A 165 1.93 0.88 4.19
C TRP A 165 1.21 1.84 3.26
N PRO A 166 0.18 2.56 3.76
CA PRO A 166 -0.49 3.54 2.95
C PRO A 166 0.51 4.64 2.57
N TYR A 167 0.24 5.34 1.46
CA TYR A 167 1.05 6.47 1.01
C TYR A 167 2.46 6.09 0.53
N CYS A 168 2.54 5.05 -0.31
CA CYS A 168 3.73 4.69 -1.06
C CYS A 168 3.50 4.93 -2.55
N ALA A 169 4.58 5.14 -3.30
CA ALA A 169 4.56 5.30 -4.76
C ALA A 169 5.87 4.76 -5.36
N ALA A 170 6.25 3.52 -5.00
CA ALA A 170 7.55 2.94 -5.32
C ALA A 170 7.82 2.93 -6.83
N SER A 171 6.81 2.66 -7.65
CA SER A 171 6.90 2.70 -9.12
C SER A 171 6.38 4.02 -9.74
N GLY A 172 6.15 5.05 -8.92
CA GLY A 172 5.58 6.33 -9.36
C GLY A 172 4.22 6.18 -10.06
N LYS A 173 3.95 7.02 -11.05
CA LYS A 173 2.75 6.95 -11.90
C LYS A 173 2.90 5.96 -13.08
N SER A 174 3.64 4.87 -12.89
CA SER A 174 3.81 3.86 -13.95
C SER A 174 2.52 3.05 -14.13
N LYS A 175 2.26 2.65 -15.38
CA LYS A 175 1.21 1.70 -15.70
C LYS A 175 1.74 0.28 -15.48
N GLN A 176 0.88 -0.66 -15.08
CA GLN A 176 1.26 -2.07 -15.14
C GLN A 176 1.64 -2.51 -16.57
N GLU A 177 2.71 -3.30 -16.67
CA GLU A 177 3.06 -4.08 -17.85
C GLU A 177 3.14 -5.54 -17.42
N SER A 178 2.16 -6.34 -17.83
CA SER A 178 2.04 -7.73 -17.45
C SER A 178 1.39 -8.60 -18.54
N ILE A 179 1.71 -9.89 -18.50
CA ILE A 179 1.17 -10.91 -19.41
C ILE A 179 0.77 -12.12 -18.58
N TYR A 180 -0.52 -12.43 -18.55
CA TYR A 180 -1.03 -13.66 -17.95
C TYR A 180 -0.94 -14.82 -18.94
N ASN A 181 -0.39 -15.95 -18.51
CA ASN A 181 -0.31 -17.19 -19.29
C ASN A 181 -1.25 -18.26 -18.68
N PRO A 182 -2.42 -18.53 -19.30
CA PRO A 182 -3.37 -19.52 -18.81
C PRO A 182 -2.85 -20.97 -18.78
N SER A 183 -1.89 -21.32 -19.64
CA SER A 183 -1.37 -22.69 -19.74
C SER A 183 -0.50 -23.09 -18.56
N PHE A 184 0.14 -22.12 -17.92
CA PHE A 184 1.04 -22.33 -16.77
C PHE A 184 0.55 -21.65 -15.49
N ASP A 185 -0.64 -21.06 -15.53
CA ASP A 185 -1.23 -20.23 -14.47
C ASP A 185 -0.25 -19.20 -13.89
N SER A 186 0.55 -18.59 -14.76
CA SER A 186 1.65 -17.70 -14.39
C SER A 186 1.40 -16.28 -14.85
N LEU A 187 1.84 -15.30 -14.08
CA LEU A 187 1.77 -13.88 -14.40
C LEU A 187 3.18 -13.32 -14.61
N GLN A 188 3.51 -12.96 -15.85
CA GLN A 188 4.73 -12.22 -16.16
C GLN A 188 4.51 -10.74 -15.85
N ILE A 189 5.44 -10.11 -15.14
CA ILE A 189 5.45 -8.68 -14.84
C ILE A 189 6.81 -8.06 -15.18
N TYR A 190 6.84 -6.75 -15.38
CA TYR A 190 8.07 -5.97 -15.56
C TYR A 190 8.42 -5.15 -14.33
N GLY A 191 9.70 -5.11 -13.99
CA GLY A 191 10.19 -4.34 -12.85
C GLY A 191 11.71 -4.22 -12.83
N GLN A 192 12.24 -3.60 -11.80
CA GLN A 192 13.66 -3.55 -11.52
C GLN A 192 13.96 -4.27 -10.22
N GLN A 193 14.93 -5.20 -10.22
CA GLN A 193 15.46 -5.74 -8.98
C GLN A 193 16.33 -4.69 -8.30
N ILE A 194 15.98 -4.32 -7.08
CA ILE A 194 16.72 -3.31 -6.31
C ILE A 194 17.77 -3.94 -5.40
N CYS A 195 17.51 -5.13 -4.86
CA CYS A 195 18.49 -5.87 -4.05
C CYS A 195 18.09 -7.33 -3.80
N THR A 196 18.99 -8.07 -3.15
CA THR A 196 18.76 -9.40 -2.58
C THR A 196 18.94 -9.32 -1.07
N ILE A 197 18.02 -9.92 -0.31
CA ILE A 197 18.11 -10.01 1.16
C ILE A 197 19.31 -10.87 1.52
N ASP A 198 20.27 -10.28 2.24
CA ASP A 198 21.48 -10.96 2.72
C ASP A 198 21.29 -11.43 4.16
N LYS A 199 20.77 -10.56 5.03
CA LYS A 199 20.49 -10.86 6.43
C LYS A 199 19.06 -10.53 6.79
N ILE A 200 18.43 -11.42 7.55
CA ILE A 200 17.09 -11.22 8.06
C ILE A 200 17.03 -11.49 9.56
N PHE A 201 16.40 -10.58 10.30
CA PHE A 201 16.37 -10.64 11.76
C PHE A 201 15.07 -11.27 12.26
N GLU A 202 14.91 -11.50 13.56
CA GLU A 202 13.71 -12.16 14.10
C GLU A 202 12.42 -11.40 13.77
N ALA A 203 11.30 -12.11 13.62
CA ALA A 203 10.01 -11.48 13.35
C ALA A 203 9.42 -10.87 14.62
N VAL A 204 8.82 -9.69 14.51
CA VAL A 204 7.91 -9.19 15.52
C VAL A 204 6.58 -9.92 15.35
N PRO A 205 6.14 -10.72 16.35
CA PRO A 205 4.86 -11.41 16.27
C PRO A 205 3.68 -10.44 16.10
N PHE A 206 2.58 -10.95 15.55
CA PHE A 206 1.31 -10.22 15.60
C PHE A 206 0.86 -10.06 17.07
N ASP A 207 0.17 -8.96 17.36
CA ASP A 207 -0.30 -8.60 18.71
C ASP A 207 0.79 -8.32 19.76
N SER A 208 2.06 -8.24 19.36
CA SER A 208 3.15 -7.87 20.26
C SER A 208 2.93 -6.51 20.91
N LYS A 209 3.18 -6.46 22.22
CA LYS A 209 3.12 -5.22 23.01
C LYS A 209 4.42 -4.44 22.86
N LEU A 210 4.35 -3.13 23.11
CA LEU A 210 5.50 -2.22 22.98
C LEU A 210 6.80 -2.72 23.66
N PRO A 211 6.80 -3.26 24.90
CA PRO A 211 8.03 -3.81 25.50
C PRO A 211 8.63 -4.99 24.73
N GLU A 212 7.79 -5.88 24.20
CA GLU A 212 8.23 -7.03 23.39
C GLU A 212 8.79 -6.55 22.05
N THR A 213 8.10 -5.62 21.39
CA THR A 213 8.57 -4.99 20.15
C THR A 213 9.92 -4.28 20.36
N LEU A 214 10.09 -3.55 21.46
CA LEU A 214 11.35 -2.89 21.81
C LEU A 214 12.49 -3.89 22.03
N ALA A 215 12.24 -4.97 22.77
CA ALA A 215 13.24 -6.02 23.01
C ALA A 215 13.69 -6.67 21.69
N ILE A 216 12.76 -6.89 20.75
CA ILE A 216 13.07 -7.39 19.41
C ILE A 216 13.90 -6.38 18.62
N CYS A 217 13.52 -5.10 18.61
CA CYS A 217 14.32 -4.05 17.97
C CYS A 217 15.74 -3.98 18.54
N GLN A 218 15.92 -4.11 19.86
CA GLN A 218 17.25 -4.16 20.48
C GLN A 218 18.06 -5.37 20.02
N SER A 219 17.41 -6.52 19.84
CA SER A 219 18.07 -7.72 19.32
C SER A 219 18.54 -7.49 17.88
N TRP A 220 17.72 -6.83 17.04
CA TRP A 220 18.07 -6.44 15.68
C TRP A 220 19.28 -5.51 15.66
N GLU A 221 19.25 -4.46 16.47
CA GLU A 221 20.34 -3.49 16.59
C GLU A 221 21.66 -4.18 16.99
N LYS A 222 21.61 -5.01 18.04
CA LYS A 222 22.77 -5.77 18.51
C LYS A 222 23.31 -6.72 17.45
N ALA A 223 22.42 -7.46 16.79
CA ALA A 223 22.78 -8.40 15.74
C ALA A 223 23.42 -7.69 14.55
N TRP A 224 22.87 -6.55 14.10
CA TRP A 224 23.44 -5.77 13.00
C TRP A 224 24.79 -5.13 13.38
N LYS A 225 24.95 -4.63 14.61
CA LYS A 225 26.24 -4.16 15.13
C LYS A 225 27.30 -5.27 15.15
N SER A 226 26.89 -6.50 15.46
CA SER A 226 27.79 -7.66 15.54
C SER A 226 28.11 -8.30 14.19
N ALA A 227 27.31 -8.02 13.17
CA ALA A 227 27.52 -8.49 11.82
C ALA A 227 28.76 -7.79 11.23
N THR A 228 29.92 -8.46 11.26
CA THR A 228 31.12 -8.01 10.55
C THR A 228 30.82 -7.88 9.05
N PRO A 229 31.26 -6.79 8.37
CA PRO A 229 30.93 -6.61 6.96
C PRO A 229 31.73 -7.59 6.11
N GLN A 230 31.03 -8.50 5.41
CA GLN A 230 31.44 -8.75 4.03
C GLN A 230 30.81 -7.60 3.24
N ASP A 231 31.62 -6.85 2.50
CA ASP A 231 31.21 -5.73 1.62
C ASP A 231 30.97 -4.33 2.25
N GLY A 232 31.39 -4.09 3.50
CA GLY A 232 31.46 -2.71 4.04
C GLY A 232 30.12 -2.10 4.50
N VAL A 233 29.06 -2.91 4.64
CA VAL A 233 27.79 -2.48 5.27
C VAL A 233 27.99 -2.33 6.78
N VAL A 234 28.17 -1.08 7.23
CA VAL A 234 28.33 -0.71 8.64
C VAL A 234 26.98 -0.34 9.23
N PHE A 235 26.74 -0.69 10.50
CA PHE A 235 25.56 -0.26 11.24
C PHE A 235 25.45 1.28 11.25
N ASP A 236 24.28 1.78 10.86
CA ASP A 236 23.91 3.20 10.94
C ASP A 236 22.68 3.36 11.84
N GLU A 237 22.86 4.06 12.98
CA GLU A 237 21.80 4.27 13.97
C GLU A 237 20.65 5.11 13.41
N ASN A 238 20.92 6.14 12.61
CA ASN A 238 19.87 6.99 12.05
C ASN A 238 19.04 6.21 11.04
N LEU A 239 19.70 5.39 10.23
CA LEU A 239 19.04 4.51 9.26
C LEU A 239 18.20 3.45 9.97
N PHE A 240 18.74 2.82 11.02
CA PHE A 240 18.02 1.87 11.84
C PHE A 240 16.75 2.49 12.46
N LEU A 241 16.89 3.62 13.14
CA LEU A 241 15.79 4.37 13.74
C LEU A 241 14.78 4.82 12.67
N ALA A 242 15.25 5.21 11.48
CA ALA A 242 14.38 5.59 10.38
C ALA A 242 13.54 4.40 9.89
N VAL A 243 14.06 3.19 9.87
CA VAL A 243 13.27 2.02 9.46
C VAL A 243 12.24 1.65 10.53
N ILE A 244 12.62 1.61 11.81
CA ILE A 244 11.73 1.10 12.87
C ILE A 244 10.69 2.11 13.36
N PHE A 245 10.98 3.42 13.26
CA PHE A 245 10.04 4.49 13.62
C PHE A 245 9.50 5.22 12.39
N SER A 246 10.39 5.54 11.45
CA SER A 246 10.12 6.41 10.30
C SER A 246 9.77 5.63 9.04
N GLY A 247 8.92 4.61 9.17
CA GLY A 247 8.23 4.01 8.03
C GLY A 247 7.49 5.07 7.17
N PRO A 248 6.50 4.71 6.36
CA PRO A 248 5.85 5.64 5.41
C PRO A 248 5.25 6.91 6.03
N LEU A 249 5.14 6.99 7.36
CA LEU A 249 4.69 8.18 8.08
C LEU A 249 5.69 9.35 8.08
N SER A 250 6.98 9.11 7.88
CA SER A 250 7.98 10.20 7.89
C SER A 250 7.78 11.23 6.77
N GLN A 251 7.00 10.86 5.76
CA GLN A 251 6.66 11.74 4.65
C GLN A 251 5.14 11.98 4.51
N SER A 252 4.31 11.41 5.39
CA SER A 252 2.87 11.67 5.41
C SER A 252 2.57 12.91 6.26
N SER A 253 2.35 14.04 5.61
CA SER A 253 1.83 15.27 6.24
C SER A 253 0.41 15.10 6.81
N VAL A 254 -0.26 13.96 6.56
CA VAL A 254 -1.67 13.73 6.91
C VAL A 254 -1.87 13.50 8.40
N HIS A 255 -0.88 12.92 9.09
CA HIS A 255 -1.02 12.57 10.52
C HIS A 255 -0.41 13.59 11.49
N ASN A 256 0.13 14.73 11.02
CA ASN A 256 0.73 15.77 11.87
C ASN A 256 1.77 15.25 12.88
N VAL A 257 2.39 14.08 12.62
CA VAL A 257 3.46 13.56 13.48
C VAL A 257 4.78 14.07 12.93
N ASP A 258 5.19 15.24 13.38
CA ASP A 258 6.54 15.73 13.12
C ASP A 258 7.55 14.87 13.91
N MET A 259 8.12 13.89 13.20
CA MET A 259 9.01 12.85 13.68
C MET A 259 10.47 13.36 13.63
N ASP A 260 10.92 14.08 14.65
CA ASP A 260 12.34 14.45 14.78
C ASP A 260 13.16 13.20 15.15
N VAL A 261 14.05 12.77 14.24
CA VAL A 261 14.95 11.61 14.42
C VAL A 261 15.72 11.69 15.74
N ARG A 262 16.07 12.89 16.21
CA ARG A 262 16.74 13.08 17.51
C ARG A 262 15.81 12.73 18.68
N GLN A 263 14.55 13.15 18.62
CA GLN A 263 13.55 12.82 19.66
C GLN A 263 13.23 11.33 19.66
N ILE A 264 13.18 10.71 18.47
CA ILE A 264 13.05 9.27 18.31
C ILE A 264 14.24 8.54 18.93
N GLY A 265 15.46 8.97 18.65
CA GLY A 265 16.66 8.36 19.22
C GLY A 265 16.72 8.48 20.74
N VAL A 266 16.31 9.63 21.29
CA VAL A 266 16.16 9.81 22.75
C VAL A 266 15.11 8.84 23.30
N PHE A 267 13.92 8.77 22.69
CA PHE A 267 12.87 7.85 23.11
C PHE A 267 13.34 6.39 23.10
N TYR A 268 13.95 5.95 22.00
CA TYR A 268 14.43 4.59 21.83
C TYR A 268 15.48 4.23 22.90
N ARG A 269 16.54 5.04 23.04
CA ARG A 269 17.60 4.80 24.03
C ARG A 269 17.08 4.79 25.47
N THR A 270 16.28 5.77 25.86
CA THR A 270 15.70 5.81 27.21
C THR A 270 14.79 4.62 27.49
N SER A 271 14.08 4.12 26.47
CA SER A 271 13.24 2.93 26.59
C SER A 271 14.06 1.65 26.68
N CYS A 272 15.30 1.64 26.19
CA CYS A 272 16.23 0.52 26.30
C CYS A 272 16.96 0.46 27.65
N GLU A 273 17.14 1.59 28.33
CA GLU A 273 17.86 1.69 29.62
C GLU A 273 16.99 1.33 30.83
N GLN A 274 15.67 1.31 30.70
CA GLN A 274 14.75 1.02 31.82
C GLN A 274 14.40 -0.47 31.88
N ASP A 275 14.84 -1.17 32.93
CA ASP A 275 14.49 -2.58 33.22
C ASP A 275 12.98 -2.82 33.34
N SER A 276 12.21 -1.77 33.60
CA SER A 276 10.74 -1.77 33.50
C SER A 276 10.29 -0.52 32.77
N PHE A 277 10.06 -0.63 31.46
CA PHE A 277 9.37 0.42 30.71
C PHE A 277 8.02 0.71 31.38
N GLN A 278 7.84 1.93 31.90
CA GLN A 278 6.61 2.38 32.56
C GLN A 278 5.84 3.30 31.60
N PRO A 279 5.05 2.76 30.65
CA PRO A 279 4.30 3.56 29.68
C PRO A 279 3.33 4.55 30.34
N TYR A 280 2.94 4.28 31.60
CA TYR A 280 2.01 5.08 32.38
C TYR A 280 2.61 6.37 33.00
N SER A 281 3.94 6.52 33.03
CA SER A 281 4.57 7.78 33.49
C SER A 281 4.54 8.87 32.41
N ILE A 282 4.24 8.48 31.17
CA ILE A 282 4.15 9.35 30.02
C ILE A 282 2.71 9.85 29.93
N LYS A 283 2.50 11.16 30.12
CA LYS A 283 1.17 11.77 29.99
C LYS A 283 0.51 11.34 28.67
N ASN A 284 -0.74 10.86 28.72
CA ASN A 284 -1.55 10.58 27.55
C ASN A 284 -1.49 11.77 26.57
N GLY A 285 -1.10 11.52 25.32
CA GLY A 285 -0.95 12.55 24.28
C GLY A 285 0.47 13.09 24.07
N SER A 286 1.50 12.60 24.79
CA SER A 286 2.88 12.99 24.50
C SER A 286 3.41 12.39 23.18
N LYS A 287 4.43 13.03 22.58
CA LYS A 287 5.15 12.50 21.40
C LYS A 287 5.75 11.10 21.63
N ALA A 288 6.25 10.81 22.83
CA ALA A 288 6.81 9.49 23.17
C ALA A 288 5.76 8.38 23.12
N THR A 289 4.53 8.64 23.59
CA THR A 289 3.40 7.70 23.48
C THR A 289 3.02 7.47 22.02
N GLN A 290 3.09 8.50 21.18
CA GLN A 290 2.82 8.39 19.75
C GLN A 290 3.89 7.53 19.06
N TYR A 291 5.18 7.78 19.33
CA TYR A 291 6.28 6.98 18.78
C TYR A 291 6.17 5.49 19.11
N GLY A 292 5.89 5.16 20.38
CA GLY A 292 5.70 3.77 20.78
C GLY A 292 4.49 3.09 20.12
N ARG A 293 3.36 3.80 19.97
CA ARG A 293 2.16 3.29 19.28
C ARG A 293 2.43 3.04 17.80
N THR A 294 3.01 4.03 17.11
CA THR A 294 3.41 3.96 15.71
C THR A 294 4.33 2.76 15.47
N MET A 295 5.44 2.66 16.21
CA MET A 295 6.38 1.54 16.09
C MET A 295 5.70 0.19 16.32
N SER A 296 4.87 0.06 17.36
CA SER A 296 4.17 -1.21 17.64
C SER A 296 3.19 -1.59 16.53
N LEU A 297 2.49 -0.63 15.93
CA LEU A 297 1.51 -0.89 14.89
C LEU A 297 2.16 -1.38 13.59
N TYR A 298 3.27 -0.77 13.16
CA TYR A 298 3.88 -1.09 11.86
C TYR A 298 4.81 -2.28 11.89
N LEU A 299 5.45 -2.56 13.03
CA LEU A 299 6.41 -3.66 13.10
C LEU A 299 5.74 -5.03 13.23
N GLN A 300 4.48 -5.11 13.66
CA GLN A 300 3.79 -6.40 13.79
C GLN A 300 3.77 -7.18 12.46
N GLY A 301 4.25 -8.43 12.50
CA GLY A 301 4.37 -9.28 11.31
C GLY A 301 5.55 -8.93 10.40
N CYS A 302 6.37 -7.93 10.75
CA CYS A 302 7.58 -7.56 10.03
C CYS A 302 8.83 -8.25 10.58
N ARG A 303 9.83 -8.33 9.71
CA ARG A 303 11.23 -8.60 10.03
C ARG A 303 12.08 -7.48 9.46
N PHE A 304 13.08 -7.04 10.22
CA PHE A 304 14.14 -6.20 9.66
C PHE A 304 14.98 -7.03 8.69
N PHE A 305 15.47 -6.40 7.62
CA PHE A 305 16.42 -7.02 6.72
C PHE A 305 17.55 -6.05 6.33
N VAL A 306 18.70 -6.63 5.97
CA VAL A 306 19.82 -5.94 5.32
C VAL A 306 20.10 -6.68 4.02
N SER A 307 20.24 -5.95 2.92
CA SER A 307 20.57 -6.51 1.62
C SER A 307 22.08 -6.62 1.39
N SER A 308 22.48 -7.39 0.38
CA SER A 308 23.87 -7.48 -0.07
C SER A 308 24.44 -6.16 -0.58
N SER A 309 23.59 -5.21 -0.97
CA SER A 309 23.95 -3.86 -1.39
C SER A 309 23.92 -2.82 -0.26
N GLY A 310 23.64 -3.23 0.99
CA GLY A 310 23.53 -2.36 2.15
C GLY A 310 22.21 -1.59 2.27
N LEU A 311 21.21 -1.88 1.42
CA LEU A 311 19.85 -1.39 1.61
C LEU A 311 19.22 -2.10 2.81
N VAL A 312 18.35 -1.41 3.51
CA VAL A 312 17.65 -1.95 4.68
C VAL A 312 16.17 -1.64 4.64
N GLY A 313 15.40 -2.42 5.40
CA GLY A 313 13.97 -2.22 5.45
C GLY A 313 13.23 -3.24 6.30
N LEU A 314 11.92 -3.29 6.07
CA LEU A 314 11.00 -4.22 6.74
C LEU A 314 10.36 -5.11 5.68
N CYS A 315 10.37 -6.41 5.92
CA CYS A 315 9.76 -7.41 5.05
C CYS A 315 8.78 -8.30 5.84
N PRO A 316 7.88 -9.02 5.17
CA PRO A 316 6.98 -9.95 5.83
C PRO A 316 7.72 -11.02 6.64
N SER A 317 7.11 -11.48 7.72
CA SER A 317 7.68 -12.51 8.62
C SER A 317 8.10 -13.82 7.94
N TRP A 318 7.54 -14.14 6.78
CA TRP A 318 7.86 -15.32 5.98
C TRP A 318 8.98 -15.11 4.93
N ALA A 319 9.49 -13.89 4.79
CA ALA A 319 10.68 -13.62 3.99
C ALA A 319 11.90 -14.34 4.56
N ALA A 320 12.90 -14.57 3.72
CA ALA A 320 14.14 -15.27 4.05
C ALA A 320 15.34 -14.67 3.31
N GLU A 321 16.54 -15.01 3.78
CA GLU A 321 17.78 -14.72 3.06
C GLU A 321 17.76 -15.35 1.66
N GLY A 322 18.27 -14.63 0.67
CA GLY A 322 18.21 -15.03 -0.75
C GLY A 322 16.92 -14.63 -1.48
N ASP A 323 15.87 -14.18 -0.78
CA ASP A 323 14.72 -13.54 -1.44
C ASP A 323 15.19 -12.22 -2.11
N ILE A 324 14.62 -11.90 -3.26
CA ILE A 324 14.93 -10.66 -3.99
C ILE A 324 13.82 -9.63 -3.76
N ILE A 325 14.19 -8.35 -3.84
CA ILE A 325 13.24 -7.25 -3.77
C ILE A 325 13.22 -6.53 -5.11
N ILE A 326 12.01 -6.31 -5.63
CA ILE A 326 11.79 -5.62 -6.90
C ILE A 326 10.87 -4.41 -6.73
N VAL A 327 11.02 -3.42 -7.61
CA VAL A 327 9.99 -2.41 -7.87
C VAL A 327 9.31 -2.77 -9.19
N ALA A 328 8.06 -3.23 -9.12
CA ALA A 328 7.26 -3.63 -10.27
C ALA A 328 6.46 -2.44 -10.84
N LEU A 329 6.39 -2.31 -12.16
CA LEU A 329 5.61 -1.26 -12.80
C LEU A 329 4.12 -1.42 -12.46
N GLY A 330 3.49 -0.31 -12.06
CA GLY A 330 2.10 -0.28 -11.60
C GLY A 330 1.89 -0.77 -10.17
N CYS A 331 2.95 -1.04 -9.38
CA CYS A 331 2.83 -1.37 -7.96
C CYS A 331 3.33 -0.22 -7.08
N ASP A 332 2.56 0.14 -6.06
CA ASP A 332 2.88 1.26 -5.16
C ASP A 332 3.93 0.90 -4.10
N MET A 333 4.26 -0.39 -3.96
CA MET A 333 5.26 -0.89 -3.00
C MET A 333 6.30 -1.80 -3.66
N PRO A 334 7.53 -1.85 -3.13
CA PRO A 334 8.47 -2.90 -3.47
C PRO A 334 7.91 -4.28 -3.08
N LEU A 335 8.18 -5.28 -3.91
CA LEU A 335 7.68 -6.65 -3.73
C LEU A 335 8.83 -7.61 -3.39
N VAL A 336 8.59 -8.51 -2.44
CA VAL A 336 9.47 -9.62 -2.12
C VAL A 336 9.16 -10.78 -3.06
N LEU A 337 10.17 -11.31 -3.73
CA LEU A 337 10.08 -12.49 -4.59
C LEU A 337 11.05 -13.56 -4.13
N ARG A 338 10.57 -14.81 -4.06
CA ARG A 338 11.42 -15.98 -3.80
C ARG A 338 11.73 -16.71 -5.10
N PRO A 339 13.01 -16.88 -5.47
CA PRO A 339 13.39 -17.66 -6.64
C PRO A 339 12.82 -19.09 -6.57
N ALA A 340 12.18 -19.54 -7.65
CA ALA A 340 11.54 -20.84 -7.80
C ALA A 340 12.02 -21.59 -9.07
N GLY A 341 13.17 -21.19 -9.60
CA GLY A 341 13.76 -21.70 -10.83
C GLY A 341 14.23 -20.57 -11.76
N SER A 342 14.68 -20.93 -12.96
CA SER A 342 15.13 -19.94 -13.94
C SER A 342 13.98 -19.01 -14.34
N ASN A 343 14.11 -17.73 -13.98
CA ASN A 343 13.13 -16.67 -14.23
C ASN A 343 11.72 -16.88 -13.63
N ARG A 344 11.56 -17.80 -12.67
CA ARG A 344 10.28 -18.10 -12.01
C ARG A 344 10.36 -17.73 -10.53
N TYR A 345 9.30 -17.13 -10.00
CA TYR A 345 9.29 -16.58 -8.66
C TYR A 345 7.97 -16.81 -7.95
N ASN A 346 8.04 -17.17 -6.67
CA ASN A 346 6.88 -17.06 -5.79
C ASN A 346 6.81 -15.62 -5.27
N LEU A 347 5.61 -15.03 -5.23
CA LEU A 347 5.37 -13.69 -4.70
C LEU A 347 5.14 -13.73 -3.18
N GLY A 348 5.94 -12.97 -2.44
CA GLY A 348 5.92 -12.87 -0.98
C GLY A 348 5.16 -11.67 -0.44
N GLY A 349 4.66 -10.78 -1.29
CA GLY A 349 3.95 -9.56 -0.91
C GLY A 349 4.84 -8.32 -0.82
N GLY A 350 4.29 -7.25 -0.30
CA GLY A 350 4.95 -5.96 -0.18
C GLY A 350 5.97 -5.87 0.95
N CYS A 351 6.96 -5.01 0.79
CA CYS A 351 7.94 -4.66 1.81
C CYS A 351 8.22 -3.16 1.83
N PHE A 352 8.79 -2.68 2.93
CA PHE A 352 9.33 -1.34 3.04
C PHE A 352 10.83 -1.40 2.81
N VAL A 353 11.35 -0.55 1.93
CA VAL A 353 12.80 -0.38 1.72
C VAL A 353 13.14 1.09 1.85
N HIS A 354 14.05 1.43 2.76
CA HIS A 354 14.41 2.81 2.99
C HIS A 354 14.97 3.44 1.71
N GLY A 355 14.42 4.60 1.33
CA GLY A 355 14.83 5.34 0.15
C GLY A 355 14.37 4.76 -1.19
N MET A 356 13.42 3.82 -1.21
CA MET A 356 12.89 3.20 -2.45
C MET A 356 11.35 3.20 -2.52
N MET A 357 10.68 4.04 -1.72
CA MET A 357 9.22 4.05 -1.58
C MET A 357 8.52 5.08 -2.47
N TYR A 358 9.24 5.92 -3.19
CA TYR A 358 8.74 7.10 -3.91
C TYR A 358 9.40 7.30 -5.29
N GLY A 359 9.56 6.21 -6.05
CA GLY A 359 10.07 6.25 -7.42
C GLY A 359 11.59 6.29 -7.55
N GLU A 360 12.34 6.28 -6.44
CA GLU A 360 13.81 6.37 -6.46
C GLU A 360 14.47 5.23 -7.21
N ALA A 361 13.90 4.03 -7.16
CA ALA A 361 14.40 2.89 -7.93
C ALA A 361 14.44 3.21 -9.44
N LEU A 362 13.37 3.81 -9.97
CA LEU A 362 13.20 4.07 -11.40
C LEU A 362 13.78 5.42 -11.85
N LEU A 363 13.82 6.40 -10.96
CA LEU A 363 14.13 7.80 -11.29
C LEU A 363 15.40 8.34 -10.60
N GLY A 364 15.99 7.58 -9.69
CA GLY A 364 17.12 8.03 -8.86
C GLY A 364 16.68 8.85 -7.65
N PRO A 365 17.65 9.29 -6.82
CA PRO A 365 17.35 10.02 -5.59
C PRO A 365 16.61 11.33 -5.85
N LEU A 366 15.85 11.78 -4.86
CA LEU A 366 15.19 13.08 -4.91
C LEU A 366 16.23 14.20 -5.06
N ILE A 367 15.85 15.26 -5.79
CA ILE A 367 16.71 16.43 -6.01
C ILE A 367 17.04 17.08 -4.66
N PRO A 368 18.32 17.41 -4.36
CA PRO A 368 18.69 18.04 -3.10
C PRO A 368 17.89 19.31 -2.82
N GLY A 369 17.34 19.41 -1.60
CA GLY A 369 16.49 20.53 -1.19
C GLY A 369 15.00 20.37 -1.52
N SER A 370 14.64 19.42 -2.40
CA SER A 370 13.24 19.04 -2.63
C SER A 370 12.73 18.11 -1.52
N ARG A 371 11.41 18.05 -1.38
CA ARG A 371 10.72 17.10 -0.52
C ARG A 371 9.48 16.54 -1.19
N TYR A 372 9.00 15.42 -0.68
CA TYR A 372 7.67 14.94 -1.01
C TYR A 372 6.62 15.66 -0.18
N SER A 373 5.47 15.96 -0.77
CA SER A 373 4.31 16.47 -0.05
C SER A 373 3.02 15.83 -0.56
N TRP A 374 2.12 15.50 0.35
CA TRP A 374 0.80 15.00 0.00
C TRP A 374 -0.18 16.17 -0.11
N LYS A 375 -0.83 16.30 -1.27
CA LYS A 375 -1.77 17.39 -1.56
C LYS A 375 -3.09 16.83 -2.06
N MET A 376 -4.17 17.57 -1.83
CA MET A 376 -5.47 17.27 -2.43
C MET A 376 -5.46 17.69 -3.90
N VAL A 377 -5.78 16.76 -4.80
CA VAL A 377 -5.81 16.94 -6.25
C VAL A 377 -7.10 16.30 -6.77
N ALA A 378 -8.01 17.12 -7.31
CA ALA A 378 -9.32 16.69 -7.80
C ALA A 378 -10.06 15.78 -6.81
N GLY A 379 -10.05 16.12 -5.52
CA GLY A 379 -10.68 15.34 -4.45
C GLY A 379 -9.90 14.12 -3.97
N HIS A 380 -8.67 13.90 -4.46
CA HIS A 380 -7.83 12.77 -4.06
C HIS A 380 -6.50 13.22 -3.48
N THR A 381 -6.03 12.54 -2.42
CA THR A 381 -4.70 12.77 -1.87
C THR A 381 -3.64 12.20 -2.82
N ARG A 382 -2.69 13.03 -3.27
CA ARG A 382 -1.62 12.64 -4.21
C ARG A 382 -0.26 13.08 -3.72
N LEU A 383 0.73 12.24 -4.01
CA LEU A 383 2.14 12.56 -3.83
C LEU A 383 2.55 13.60 -4.88
N MET A 384 3.17 14.68 -4.40
CA MET A 384 3.75 15.74 -5.19
C MET A 384 5.21 15.93 -4.80
N THR A 385 6.00 16.46 -5.72
CA THR A 385 7.36 16.94 -5.41
C THR A 385 7.29 18.43 -5.15
N GLU A 386 7.86 18.87 -4.03
CA GLU A 386 7.98 20.27 -3.66
C GLU A 386 9.45 20.67 -3.72
N ASP A 387 9.76 21.76 -4.43
CA ASP A 387 11.12 22.27 -4.52
C ASP A 387 11.55 23.04 -3.25
N SER A 388 12.78 23.58 -3.28
CA SER A 388 13.34 24.33 -2.15
C SER A 388 12.58 25.63 -1.83
N ASP A 389 11.83 26.17 -2.80
CA ASP A 389 11.03 27.39 -2.66
C ASP A 389 9.61 27.08 -2.18
N GLY A 390 9.28 25.80 -1.99
CA GLY A 390 7.97 25.35 -1.53
C GLY A 390 6.94 25.18 -2.65
N ILE A 391 7.37 25.19 -3.91
CA ILE A 391 6.49 25.06 -5.08
C ILE A 391 6.28 23.58 -5.37
N ALA A 392 5.02 23.14 -5.29
CA ALA A 392 4.63 21.75 -5.52
C ALA A 392 4.29 21.49 -7.00
N THR A 393 4.73 20.36 -7.54
CA THR A 393 4.41 19.89 -8.89
C THR A 393 3.87 18.45 -8.90
N GLN A 394 2.92 18.18 -9.80
CA GLN A 394 2.34 16.85 -9.99
C GLN A 394 3.22 15.94 -10.87
N LEU A 395 4.14 16.54 -11.64
CA LEU A 395 5.10 15.82 -12.47
C LEU A 395 6.39 15.63 -11.68
N ASP A 396 6.89 14.40 -11.65
CA ASP A 396 8.19 14.16 -11.04
C ASP A 396 9.30 14.83 -11.88
N PRO A 397 10.06 15.79 -11.30
CA PRO A 397 11.09 16.51 -12.04
C PRO A 397 12.25 15.62 -12.48
N ARG A 398 12.49 14.48 -11.80
CA ARG A 398 13.52 13.51 -12.16
C ARG A 398 13.19 12.78 -13.46
N ALA A 399 11.93 12.74 -13.86
CA ALA A 399 11.51 12.05 -15.07
C ALA A 399 11.88 12.81 -16.37
N GLY A 400 12.39 14.03 -16.34
CA GLY A 400 12.87 14.71 -17.55
C GLY A 400 11.77 14.97 -18.60
N PRO A 401 12.11 15.21 -19.89
CA PRO A 401 11.13 15.57 -20.90
C PRO A 401 10.20 14.40 -21.27
N LEU A 402 8.97 14.74 -21.72
CA LEU A 402 8.04 13.74 -22.24
C LEU A 402 8.55 13.15 -23.58
N PRO A 403 8.21 11.89 -23.90
CA PRO A 403 8.52 11.32 -25.20
C PRO A 403 7.81 12.08 -26.33
N PRO A 404 8.33 12.04 -27.58
CA PRO A 404 7.69 12.71 -28.72
C PRO A 404 6.22 12.34 -28.86
N GLY A 405 5.40 13.32 -29.23
CA GLY A 405 3.96 13.15 -29.41
C GLY A 405 3.12 13.27 -28.13
N TRP A 406 3.72 13.15 -26.94
CA TRP A 406 3.02 13.29 -25.67
C TRP A 406 3.01 14.72 -25.12
N SER A 407 1.86 15.13 -24.59
CA SER A 407 1.71 16.38 -23.82
C SER A 407 0.94 16.12 -22.52
N VAL A 408 1.15 17.00 -21.55
CA VAL A 408 0.40 17.02 -20.29
C VAL A 408 -0.77 18.00 -20.40
N PHE A 409 -1.89 17.68 -19.77
CA PHE A 409 -2.99 18.61 -19.55
C PHE A 409 -3.64 18.35 -18.19
N TYR A 410 -4.44 19.32 -17.73
CA TYR A 410 -5.08 19.27 -16.41
C TYR A 410 -6.60 19.37 -16.53
N GLY A 411 -7.31 18.67 -15.64
CA GLY A 411 -8.76 18.60 -15.61
C GLY A 411 -9.27 17.16 -15.52
N SER A 412 -10.32 16.84 -16.27
CA SER A 412 -10.89 15.50 -16.34
C SER A 412 -10.45 14.77 -17.62
N LYS A 413 -10.47 13.43 -17.59
CA LYS A 413 -10.04 12.57 -18.72
C LYS A 413 -10.69 12.94 -20.06
N SER A 414 -11.98 13.30 -20.01
CA SER A 414 -12.82 13.64 -21.17
C SER A 414 -13.15 15.13 -21.25
N GLY A 415 -12.60 15.96 -20.37
CA GLY A 415 -12.85 17.39 -20.32
C GLY A 415 -11.91 18.17 -21.22
N GLU A 416 -12.25 19.45 -21.40
CA GLU A 416 -11.35 20.41 -22.02
C GLU A 416 -10.14 20.66 -21.11
N PRO A 417 -8.91 20.72 -21.66
CA PRO A 417 -7.73 21.12 -20.93
C PRO A 417 -7.93 22.47 -20.20
N GLY A 418 -7.62 22.48 -18.91
CA GLY A 418 -7.65 23.68 -18.08
C GLY A 418 -6.28 24.00 -17.47
N PRO A 419 -6.20 25.08 -16.67
CA PRO A 419 -5.03 25.33 -15.84
C PRO A 419 -4.87 24.24 -14.77
N GLU A 420 -3.64 24.06 -14.28
CA GLU A 420 -3.35 23.09 -13.22
C GLU A 420 -4.07 23.41 -11.89
N ILE A 421 -4.30 24.70 -11.61
CA ILE A 421 -4.96 25.16 -10.39
C ILE A 421 -6.19 25.99 -10.79
N VAL A 422 -7.34 25.64 -10.21
CA VAL A 422 -8.61 26.38 -10.34
C VAL A 422 -9.12 26.62 -8.92
N ASP A 423 -9.40 27.87 -8.57
CA ASP A 423 -9.92 28.27 -7.24
C ASP A 423 -9.10 27.75 -6.04
N GLY A 424 -7.77 27.64 -6.22
CA GLY A 424 -6.86 27.13 -5.20
C GLY A 424 -6.80 25.59 -5.10
N GLU A 425 -7.52 24.87 -5.96
CA GLU A 425 -7.53 23.41 -6.01
C GLU A 425 -6.76 22.88 -7.22
N PHE A 426 -5.88 21.91 -6.97
CA PHE A 426 -5.16 21.20 -8.02
C PHE A 426 -6.12 20.33 -8.84
N GLN A 427 -6.08 20.49 -10.15
CA GLN A 427 -6.81 19.70 -11.12
C GLN A 427 -6.05 18.43 -11.48
N GLY A 428 -6.76 17.38 -11.87
CA GLY A 428 -6.15 16.10 -12.20
C GLY A 428 -5.23 16.19 -13.42
N GLN A 429 -3.98 15.77 -13.27
CA GLN A 429 -3.03 15.64 -14.38
C GLN A 429 -3.34 14.42 -15.28
N TRP A 430 -3.28 14.63 -16.59
CA TRP A 430 -3.44 13.61 -17.64
C TRP A 430 -2.40 13.80 -18.75
N PHE A 431 -2.14 12.72 -19.49
CA PHE A 431 -1.26 12.72 -20.66
C PHE A 431 -2.05 12.41 -21.91
N ARG A 432 -1.77 13.11 -23.00
CA ARG A 432 -2.38 12.91 -24.33
C ARG A 432 -1.31 12.72 -25.39
N HIS A 433 -1.47 11.71 -26.23
CA HIS A 433 -0.66 11.55 -27.43
C HIS A 433 -1.36 12.20 -28.63
N SER A 434 -0.67 13.11 -29.31
CA SER A 434 -1.18 13.91 -30.43
C SER A 434 -1.62 13.06 -31.63
N GLU A 435 -0.79 12.11 -32.08
CA GLU A 435 -1.10 11.31 -33.27
C GLU A 435 -2.16 10.22 -33.04
N THR A 436 -2.09 9.49 -31.93
CA THR A 436 -3.00 8.37 -31.64
C THR A 436 -4.29 8.80 -30.93
N GLY A 437 -4.34 10.03 -30.42
CA GLY A 437 -5.44 10.51 -29.56
C GLY A 437 -5.51 9.81 -28.19
N LYS A 438 -4.54 8.93 -27.85
CA LYS A 438 -4.55 8.18 -26.59
C LYS A 438 -4.44 9.13 -25.40
N VAL A 439 -5.37 9.00 -24.46
CA VAL A 439 -5.35 9.71 -23.16
C VAL A 439 -5.14 8.72 -22.03
N THR A 440 -4.20 9.02 -21.14
CA THR A 440 -3.89 8.17 -19.99
C THR A 440 -3.55 8.99 -18.74
N TYR A 441 -3.78 8.38 -17.58
CA TYR A 441 -3.34 8.91 -16.30
C TYR A 441 -1.85 8.61 -16.03
N PHE A 442 -1.37 7.50 -16.58
CA PHE A 442 -0.02 6.99 -16.32
C PHE A 442 1.03 7.79 -17.09
N ASP A 443 2.18 7.96 -16.46
CA ASP A 443 3.28 8.71 -17.03
C ASP A 443 3.93 7.94 -18.18
N PRO A 444 3.90 8.45 -19.43
CA PRO A 444 4.46 7.75 -20.58
C PRO A 444 5.98 7.62 -20.51
N ARG A 445 6.65 8.32 -19.59
CA ARG A 445 8.09 8.18 -19.33
C ARG A 445 8.41 6.92 -18.53
N LEU A 446 7.43 6.36 -17.81
CA LEU A 446 7.59 5.23 -16.89
C LEU A 446 7.09 3.91 -17.51
N THR A 447 7.42 3.67 -18.78
CA THR A 447 7.24 2.36 -19.44
C THR A 447 8.54 1.57 -19.37
N SER A 448 8.48 0.25 -19.45
CA SER A 448 9.69 -0.59 -19.46
C SER A 448 10.67 -0.17 -20.56
N GLU A 449 10.16 0.14 -21.75
CA GLU A 449 10.95 0.62 -22.89
C GLU A 449 11.66 1.95 -22.61
N ASN A 450 10.93 2.96 -22.10
CA ASN A 450 11.50 4.29 -21.85
C ASN A 450 12.44 4.29 -20.65
N LEU A 451 12.18 3.46 -19.64
CA LEU A 451 13.08 3.27 -18.50
C LEU A 451 14.39 2.58 -18.94
N ARG A 452 14.34 1.56 -19.82
CA ARG A 452 15.55 0.97 -20.42
C ARG A 452 16.38 1.98 -21.19
N LYS A 453 15.75 2.85 -21.99
CA LYS A 453 16.45 3.93 -22.71
C LYS A 453 17.18 4.90 -21.77
N ARG A 454 16.73 5.02 -20.52
CA ARG A 454 17.37 5.83 -19.48
C ARG A 454 18.44 5.09 -18.69
N GLY A 455 18.68 3.81 -18.98
CA GLY A 455 19.66 2.98 -18.28
C GLY A 455 19.10 2.28 -17.04
N VAL A 456 17.78 2.25 -16.82
CA VAL A 456 17.17 1.42 -15.77
C VAL A 456 17.20 -0.04 -16.21
N ASP A 457 17.73 -0.92 -15.37
CA ASP A 457 17.78 -2.37 -15.62
C ASP A 457 16.41 -3.02 -15.42
N MET A 458 15.54 -2.81 -16.41
CA MET A 458 14.19 -3.40 -16.41
C MET A 458 14.24 -4.86 -16.82
N GLN A 459 13.76 -5.73 -15.95
CA GLN A 459 13.74 -7.18 -16.09
C GLN A 459 12.30 -7.71 -16.14
N GLU A 460 12.18 -8.96 -16.59
CA GLU A 460 10.94 -9.72 -16.59
C GLU A 460 10.94 -10.67 -15.39
N PHE A 461 9.80 -10.80 -14.71
CA PHE A 461 9.62 -11.73 -13.60
C PHE A 461 8.38 -12.58 -13.84
N VAL A 462 8.51 -13.90 -13.91
CA VAL A 462 7.37 -14.82 -14.06
C VAL A 462 6.92 -15.28 -12.68
N LEU A 463 5.78 -14.79 -12.23
CA LEU A 463 5.16 -15.17 -10.97
C LEU A 463 4.36 -16.46 -11.15
N VAL A 464 4.48 -17.39 -10.20
CA VAL A 464 3.97 -18.76 -10.32
C VAL A 464 3.10 -19.22 -9.17
#